data_AF-A0A1R2BXL8-F1
#
_entry.id   AF-A0A1R2BXL8-F1
#
_cell.length_a   1.000
_cell.length_b   1.000
_cell.length_c   1.000
_cell.angle_alpha   90.00
_cell.angle_beta   90.00
_cell.angle_gamma   90.00
#
_symmetry.space_group_name_H-M   'P 1'
#
loop_
_entity.id
_entity.type
_entity.pdbx_description
1 polymer ?
#
loop_
_entity_poly.entity_id
_entity_poly.type
_entity_poly.pdbx_seq_one_letter_code
_entity_poly.pdbx_strand_id
1 'polypeptide(L)'
;MVKKQDRLYSRAIFLGYRRGISLQNTNQGLLRVEGVKNRNDAKWYLGKRVAYVYRGKTANKEKGLTKHRSIQGKIISVHGDNGVVRAKFHHNLPGQAVGKLIRVMLYPFRPSN
;
A
#
# COMPACT_ATOMS: atom_id res chain seq x y z
N MET A 1 20.61 -21.07 -15.59
CA MET A 1 19.89 -20.84 -14.32
C MET A 1 19.21 -19.48 -14.36
N VAL A 2 17.88 -19.40 -14.24
CA VAL A 2 17.18 -18.10 -14.17
C VAL A 2 17.44 -17.49 -12.79
N LYS A 3 18.07 -16.31 -12.75
CA LYS A 3 18.32 -15.59 -11.50
C LYS A 3 16.99 -15.17 -10.88
N LYS A 4 16.60 -15.79 -9.77
CA LYS A 4 15.39 -15.42 -9.01
C LYS A 4 15.61 -14.01 -8.44
N GLN A 5 14.70 -13.10 -8.78
CA GLN A 5 14.72 -11.74 -8.24
C GLN A 5 14.08 -11.74 -6.84
N ASP A 6 14.80 -11.18 -5.86
CA ASP A 6 14.31 -11.07 -4.50
C ASP A 6 13.23 -9.99 -4.35
N ARG A 7 12.31 -10.20 -3.42
CA ARG A 7 11.19 -9.28 -3.17
C ARG A 7 11.54 -8.33 -2.03
N LEU A 8 11.81 -7.07 -2.36
CA LEU A 8 12.08 -6.02 -1.37
C LEU A 8 10.81 -5.26 -0.93
N TYR A 9 9.74 -6.00 -0.63
CA TYR A 9 8.49 -5.41 -0.13
C TYR A 9 7.68 -6.40 0.72
N SER A 10 7.04 -5.87 1.76
CA SER A 10 6.01 -6.60 2.51
C SER A 10 4.70 -6.58 1.73
N ARG A 11 4.01 -7.72 1.72
CA ARG A 11 2.68 -7.86 1.15
C ARG A 11 1.67 -7.19 2.09
N ALA A 12 0.73 -6.44 1.53
CA ALA A 12 -0.40 -5.91 2.26
C ALA A 12 -1.67 -6.05 1.44
N ILE A 13 -2.81 -6.07 2.12
CA ILE A 13 -4.14 -6.09 1.50
C ILE A 13 -4.80 -4.74 1.71
N PHE A 14 -5.38 -4.17 0.66
CA PHE A 14 -6.26 -3.01 0.78
C PHE A 14 -7.59 -3.42 1.39
N LEU A 15 -7.87 -3.00 2.62
CA LEU A 15 -9.15 -3.30 3.27
C LEU A 15 -10.27 -2.41 2.74
N GLY A 16 -9.92 -1.20 2.29
CA GLY A 16 -10.86 -0.17 1.90
C GLY A 16 -10.44 1.18 2.45
N TYR A 17 -11.34 2.14 2.41
CA TYR A 17 -11.06 3.49 2.85
C TYR A 17 -11.43 3.65 4.33
N ARG A 18 -10.84 4.65 4.97
CA ARG A 18 -11.31 5.08 6.28
C ARG A 18 -12.79 5.49 6.14
N ARG A 19 -13.64 4.98 7.00
CA ARG A 19 -15.08 5.26 6.98
C ARG A 19 -15.63 5.46 8.38
N GLY A 20 -16.69 6.25 8.48
CA GLY A 20 -17.62 6.25 9.61
C GLY A 20 -18.85 5.41 9.28
N ILE A 21 -19.94 5.64 10.01
CA ILE A 21 -21.22 4.94 9.79
C ILE A 21 -21.78 5.27 8.41
N SER A 22 -21.89 6.56 8.08
CA SER A 22 -22.49 7.05 6.83
C SER A 22 -21.48 7.57 5.79
N LEU A 23 -20.27 7.95 6.21
CA LEU A 23 -19.30 8.63 5.34
C LEU A 23 -18.06 7.78 5.05
N GLN A 24 -17.59 7.84 3.81
CA GLN A 24 -16.33 7.24 3.38
C GLN A 24 -15.30 8.32 3.02
N ASN A 25 -14.15 8.31 3.70
CA ASN A 25 -13.04 9.20 3.43
C ASN A 25 -12.01 8.53 2.51
N THR A 26 -12.17 8.76 1.21
CA THR A 26 -11.37 8.11 0.16
C THR A 26 -9.91 8.56 0.11
N ASN A 27 -9.57 9.67 0.77
CA ASN A 27 -8.20 10.19 0.84
C ASN A 27 -7.28 9.33 1.72
N GLN A 28 -7.84 8.48 2.58
CA GLN A 28 -7.09 7.62 3.49
C GLN A 28 -7.47 6.16 3.28
N GLY A 29 -6.50 5.37 2.83
CA GLY A 29 -6.65 3.93 2.64
C GLY A 29 -6.22 3.12 3.86
N LEU A 30 -6.94 2.05 4.18
CA LEU A 30 -6.60 1.09 5.22
C LEU A 30 -5.87 -0.11 4.60
N LEU A 31 -4.69 -0.42 5.13
CA LEU A 31 -3.85 -1.52 4.68
C LEU A 31 -3.60 -2.48 5.84
N ARG A 32 -3.80 -3.78 5.60
CA ARG A 32 -3.34 -4.83 6.51
C ARG A 32 -2.05 -5.43 5.96
N VAL A 33 -0.95 -5.24 6.67
CA VAL A 33 0.35 -5.83 6.30
C VAL A 33 0.38 -7.28 6.74
N GLU A 34 0.85 -8.18 5.89
CA GLU A 34 0.99 -9.60 6.18
C GLU A 34 1.96 -9.81 7.35
N GLY A 35 1.58 -10.63 8.33
CA GLY A 35 2.37 -10.90 9.53
C GLY A 35 2.30 -9.85 10.65
N VAL A 36 1.66 -8.69 10.41
CA VAL A 36 1.55 -7.61 11.42
C VAL A 36 0.20 -7.72 12.13
N LYS A 37 0.23 -8.06 13.42
CA LYS A 37 -0.99 -8.24 14.24
C LYS A 37 -1.20 -7.13 15.27
N ASN A 38 -0.12 -6.50 15.72
CA ASN A 38 -0.16 -5.55 16.82
C ASN A 38 0.13 -4.11 16.36
N ARG A 39 -0.34 -3.14 17.14
CA ARG A 39 -0.07 -1.71 16.92
C ARG A 39 1.43 -1.39 16.91
N ASN A 40 2.20 -1.99 17.80
CA ASN A 40 3.64 -1.70 17.92
C ASN A 40 4.41 -2.14 16.68
N ASP A 41 4.12 -3.33 16.16
CA ASP A 41 4.71 -3.83 14.91
C ASP A 41 4.34 -2.95 13.71
N ALA A 42 3.09 -2.47 13.69
CA ALA A 42 2.62 -1.57 12.65
C ALA A 42 3.33 -0.19 12.66
N LYS A 43 3.84 0.26 13.81
CA LYS A 43 4.59 1.54 13.92
C LYS A 43 5.87 1.51 13.08
N TRP A 44 6.51 0.36 12.92
CA TRP A 44 7.72 0.23 12.08
C TRP A 44 7.48 0.64 10.62
N TYR A 45 6.26 0.40 10.14
CA TYR A 45 5.84 0.74 8.78
C TYR A 45 5.50 2.22 8.58
N LEU A 46 5.54 3.04 9.63
CA LEU A 46 5.26 4.47 9.50
C LEU A 46 6.26 5.15 8.58
N GLY A 47 5.72 5.88 7.60
CA GLY A 47 6.48 6.62 6.62
C GLY A 47 7.03 5.78 5.46
N LYS A 48 6.88 4.46 5.49
CA LYS A 48 7.25 3.58 4.37
C LYS A 48 6.43 3.89 3.12
N ARG A 49 7.04 3.70 1.95
CA ARG A 49 6.37 3.90 0.66
C ARG A 49 5.49 2.72 0.32
N VAL A 50 4.38 3.00 -0.33
CA VAL A 50 3.43 1.97 -0.78
C VAL A 50 3.16 2.13 -2.25
N ALA A 51 2.95 1.00 -2.93
CA ALA A 51 2.60 0.97 -4.34
C ALA A 51 1.48 -0.03 -4.59
N TYR A 52 0.39 0.44 -5.20
CA TYR A 52 -0.61 -0.42 -5.80
C TYR A 52 -0.25 -0.62 -7.27
N VAL A 53 0.12 -1.85 -7.64
CA VAL A 53 0.47 -2.21 -9.02
C VAL A 53 -0.73 -2.91 -9.66
N TYR A 54 -1.19 -2.40 -10.79
CA TYR A 54 -2.34 -2.93 -11.51
C TYR A 54 -2.06 -3.00 -13.02
N ARG A 55 -2.92 -3.70 -13.75
CA ARG A 55 -2.79 -3.89 -15.20
C ARG A 55 -3.89 -3.10 -15.91
N GLY A 56 -3.49 -2.21 -16.81
CA GLY A 56 -4.39 -1.54 -17.75
C GLY A 56 -4.67 -2.42 -18.98
N LYS A 57 -5.75 -2.09 -19.71
CA LYS A 57 -6.11 -2.76 -20.97
C LYS A 57 -5.06 -2.49 -22.06
N THR A 58 -4.66 -1.23 -22.20
CA THR A 58 -3.70 -0.75 -23.21
C THR A 58 -2.40 -0.29 -22.56
N ALA A 59 -1.28 -0.58 -23.23
CA ALA A 59 0.02 -0.04 -22.86
C ALA A 59 0.06 1.45 -23.20
N ASN A 60 0.63 2.28 -22.32
CA ASN A 60 0.81 3.70 -22.62
C ASN A 60 2.19 3.87 -23.27
N LYS A 61 2.23 3.65 -24.60
CA LYS A 61 3.46 3.68 -25.40
C LYS A 61 4.11 5.07 -25.40
N GLU A 62 3.31 6.12 -25.40
CA GLU A 62 3.78 7.52 -25.39
C GLU A 62 4.66 7.83 -24.18
N LYS A 63 4.33 7.26 -23.01
CA LYS A 63 5.13 7.42 -21.79
C LYS A 63 6.18 6.31 -21.60
N GLY A 64 6.37 5.43 -22.59
CA GLY A 64 7.22 4.24 -22.46
C GLY A 64 6.74 3.24 -21.39
N LEU A 65 5.48 3.34 -20.95
CA LEU A 65 4.93 2.49 -19.90
C LEU A 65 4.31 1.22 -20.47
N THR A 66 4.65 0.10 -19.82
CA THR A 66 4.01 -1.20 -20.07
C THR A 66 2.52 -1.18 -19.68
N LYS A 67 1.83 -2.31 -19.87
CA LYS A 67 0.45 -2.47 -19.37
C LYS A 67 0.37 -2.37 -17.84
N HIS A 68 1.49 -2.51 -17.12
CA HIS A 68 1.53 -2.35 -15.67
C HIS A 68 1.66 -0.89 -15.28
N ARG A 69 0.77 -0.45 -14.40
CA ARG A 69 0.71 0.89 -13.85
C ARG A 69 0.85 0.80 -12.35
N SER A 70 1.32 1.88 -11.72
CA SER A 70 1.44 1.95 -10.27
C SER A 70 0.85 3.24 -9.72
N ILE A 71 0.12 3.13 -8.63
CA ILE A 71 -0.29 4.27 -7.79
C ILE A 71 0.57 4.24 -6.55
N GLN A 72 1.33 5.31 -6.32
CA GLN A 72 2.26 5.40 -5.21
C GLN A 72 1.66 6.18 -4.04
N GLY A 73 2.13 5.88 -2.84
CA GLY A 73 1.71 6.53 -1.61
C GLY A 73 2.71 6.33 -0.48
N LYS A 74 2.28 6.73 0.71
CA LYS A 74 3.05 6.63 1.95
C LYS A 74 2.13 6.20 3.10
N ILE A 75 2.67 5.40 4.01
CA ILE A 75 2.01 5.08 5.28
C ILE A 75 2.13 6.28 6.21
N ILE A 76 0.99 6.76 6.70
CA ILE A 76 0.91 8.00 7.49
C ILE A 76 0.73 7.74 8.99
N SER A 77 0.01 6.70 9.38
CA SER A 77 -0.39 6.46 10.76
C SER A 77 -0.89 5.03 10.94
N VAL A 78 -0.82 4.49 12.14
CA VAL A 78 -1.46 3.21 12.50
C VAL A 78 -2.99 3.38 12.66
N HIS A 79 -3.75 2.31 12.50
CA HIS A 79 -5.21 2.28 12.62
C HIS A 79 -5.66 1.15 13.55
N GLY A 80 -6.30 1.53 14.66
CA GLY A 80 -6.69 0.59 15.72
C GLY A 80 -5.48 -0.15 16.30
N ASP A 81 -5.75 -1.34 16.86
CA ASP A 81 -4.74 -2.16 17.53
C ASP A 81 -4.37 -3.45 16.77
N ASN A 82 -5.16 -3.83 15.76
CA ASN A 82 -5.02 -5.07 14.98
C ASN A 82 -3.97 -5.00 13.85
N GLY A 83 -2.91 -4.21 14.02
CA GLY A 83 -1.81 -4.14 13.05
C GLY A 83 -2.16 -3.48 11.69
N VAL A 84 -3.28 -2.77 11.61
CA VAL A 84 -3.71 -2.06 10.39
C VAL A 84 -3.01 -0.71 10.31
N VAL A 85 -2.66 -0.27 9.11
CA VAL A 85 -2.04 1.02 8.85
C VAL A 85 -2.88 1.86 7.89
N ARG A 86 -2.82 3.18 8.05
CA ARG A 86 -3.39 4.16 7.13
C ARG A 86 -2.33 4.60 6.14
N ALA A 87 -2.69 4.60 4.86
CA ALA A 87 -1.88 5.13 3.79
C ALA A 87 -2.60 6.27 3.07
N LYS A 88 -1.82 7.27 2.66
CA LYS A 88 -2.25 8.31 1.74
C LYS A 88 -1.54 8.09 0.41
N PHE A 89 -2.30 7.98 -0.66
CA PHE A 89 -1.77 7.83 -2.02
C PHE A 89 -1.74 9.18 -2.71
N HIS A 90 -0.86 9.35 -3.69
CA HIS A 90 -0.79 10.58 -4.47
C HIS A 90 -2.07 10.79 -5.29
N HIS A 91 -2.55 9.72 -5.93
CA HIS A 91 -3.91 9.61 -6.43
C HIS A 91 -4.66 8.61 -5.55
N ASN A 92 -5.88 8.93 -5.15
CA ASN A 92 -6.68 8.01 -4.34
C ASN A 92 -6.83 6.67 -5.06
N LEU A 93 -6.79 5.58 -4.28
CA LEU A 93 -6.99 4.26 -4.86
C LEU A 93 -8.41 4.15 -5.43
N PRO A 94 -8.61 3.41 -6.53
CA PRO A 94 -9.94 3.08 -7.03
C PRO A 94 -10.61 2.02 -6.14
N GLY A 95 -11.95 2.00 -6.10
CA GLY A 95 -12.69 1.02 -5.29
C GLY A 95 -12.41 -0.45 -5.67
N GLN A 96 -12.05 -0.68 -6.93
CA GLN A 96 -11.63 -1.99 -7.44
C GLN A 96 -10.35 -2.53 -6.78
N ALA A 97 -9.57 -1.68 -6.11
CA ALA A 97 -8.38 -2.10 -5.39
C ALA A 97 -8.71 -2.84 -4.08
N VAL A 98 -9.96 -2.79 -3.59
CA VAL A 98 -10.34 -3.43 -2.32
C VAL A 98 -10.12 -4.95 -2.43
N GLY A 99 -9.49 -5.53 -1.39
CA GLY A 99 -9.07 -6.93 -1.37
C GLY A 99 -7.85 -7.25 -2.23
N LYS A 100 -7.29 -6.27 -2.97
CA LYS A 100 -6.10 -6.49 -3.81
C LYS A 100 -4.81 -6.24 -3.04
N LEU A 101 -3.75 -6.82 -3.59
CA LEU A 101 -2.41 -6.72 -3.03
C LEU A 101 -1.82 -5.31 -3.25
N ILE A 102 -1.29 -4.75 -2.17
CA ILE A 102 -0.49 -3.54 -2.15
C ILE A 102 0.92 -3.91 -1.69
N ARG A 103 1.91 -3.33 -2.35
CA ARG A 103 3.32 -3.52 -2.01
C ARG A 103 3.71 -2.44 -1.01
N VAL A 104 4.07 -2.84 0.21
CA VAL A 104 4.65 -1.95 1.21
C VAL A 104 6.16 -2.08 1.14
N MET A 105 6.81 -1.03 0.70
CA MET A 105 8.25 -1.04 0.51
C MET A 105 8.97 -0.93 1.86
N LEU A 106 10.18 -1.47 1.94
CA LEU A 106 11.00 -1.40 3.16
C LEU A 106 11.68 -0.04 3.34
N TYR A 107 11.51 0.88 2.40
CA TYR A 107 12.10 2.22 2.40
C TYR A 107 11.05 3.34 2.55
N PRO A 108 11.43 4.54 3.05
CA PRO A 108 12.76 4.90 3.56
C PRO A 108 13.13 4.12 4.83
N PHE A 109 14.41 3.76 4.94
CA PHE A 109 14.93 3.20 6.19
C PHE A 109 14.80 4.26 7.28
N ARG A 110 14.29 3.87 8.44
CA ARG A 110 14.18 4.75 9.59
C ARG A 110 14.68 3.94 10.79
N PRO A 111 15.79 4.33 11.42
CA PRO A 111 16.25 3.68 12.63
C PRO A 111 15.19 3.89 13.71
N SER A 112 14.86 2.82 14.43
CA SER A 112 14.06 2.91 15.65
C SER A 112 14.94 3.48 16.74
N ASN A 113 14.78 4.78 17.03
CA ASN A 113 15.20 5.34 18.31
C ASN A 113 14.22 4.92 19.40
#